data_AF-A0A534VED6-F1
#
_entry.id   AF-A0A534VED6-F1
#
_cell.length_a   1.000
_cell.length_b   1.000
_cell.length_c   1.000
_cell.angle_alpha   90.00
_cell.angle_beta   90.00
_cell.angle_gamma   90.00
#
_symmetry.space_group_name_H-M   'P 1'
#
loop_
_entity.id
_entity.type
_entity.pdbx_description
1 polymer ?
#
loop_
_entity_poly.entity_id
_entity_poly.type
_entity_poly.pdbx_seq_one_letter_code
_entity_poly.pdbx_strand_id
1 'polypeptide(L)'
;MILKIFLDDKSFHCLKQSIPAGSRSKLILENALHLKFFGSNAVVSCDEAEARNLLLYAGHCPGVIASIHEALRSAGLPLDQ
;
A
#
# COMPACT_ATOMS: atom_id res chain seq x y z
N MET A 1 2.19 0.51 -15.69
CA MET A 1 2.83 -0.59 -14.93
C MET A 1 2.03 -0.80 -13.66
N ILE A 2 1.74 -2.05 -13.27
CA ILE A 2 1.04 -2.33 -12.01
C ILE A 2 2.06 -2.76 -10.95
N LEU A 3 2.03 -2.08 -9.82
CA LEU A 3 2.79 -2.42 -8.61
C LEU A 3 1.93 -3.30 -7.71
N LYS A 4 2.58 -4.23 -7.02
CA LYS A 4 1.96 -5.06 -5.98
C LYS A 4 2.62 -4.75 -4.65
N ILE A 5 1.85 -4.17 -3.75
CA ILE A 5 2.30 -3.85 -2.40
C ILE A 5 1.76 -4.93 -1.47
N PHE A 6 2.66 -5.62 -0.78
CA PHE A 6 2.32 -6.64 0.20
C PHE A 6 2.32 -5.99 1.59
N LEU A 7 1.18 -6.05 2.27
CA LEU A 7 1.00 -5.50 3.60
C LEU A 7 0.59 -6.63 4.55
N ASP A 8 1.20 -6.69 5.73
CA ASP A 8 0.65 -7.48 6.83
C ASP A 8 -0.69 -6.86 7.31
N ASP A 9 -1.50 -7.62 8.03
CA ASP A 9 -2.79 -7.15 8.57
C ASP A 9 -2.68 -5.85 9.36
N LYS A 10 -1.65 -5.69 10.20
CA LYS A 10 -1.47 -4.49 11.04
C LYS A 10 -1.21 -3.28 10.15
N SER A 11 -0.33 -3.41 9.17
CA SER A 11 0.01 -2.39 8.19
C SER A 11 -1.19 -2.03 7.31
N PHE A 12 -1.94 -3.03 6.84
CA PHE A 12 -3.17 -2.83 6.07
C PHE A 12 -4.24 -2.10 6.87
N HIS A 13 -4.51 -2.53 8.11
CA HIS A 13 -5.47 -1.87 8.99
C HIS A 13 -5.05 -0.44 9.32
N CYS A 14 -3.77 -0.21 9.59
CA CYS A 14 -3.21 1.12 9.84
C CYS A 14 -3.44 2.05 8.64
N LEU A 15 -3.09 1.61 7.43
CA LEU A 15 -3.29 2.40 6.21
C LEU A 15 -4.77 2.66 5.93
N LYS A 16 -5.62 1.64 6.10
CA LYS A 16 -7.07 1.75 5.91
C LYS A 16 -7.70 2.77 6.85
N GLN A 17 -7.21 2.90 8.08
CA GLN A 17 -7.71 3.89 9.05
C GLN A 17 -7.26 5.31 8.74
N SER A 18 -6.04 5.50 8.25
CA SER A 18 -5.48 6.81 7.91
C SER A 18 -6.10 7.46 6.67
N ILE A 19 -6.72 6.67 5.78
CA ILE A 19 -7.29 7.18 4.53
C ILE A 19 -8.75 7.62 4.74
N PRO A 20 -9.10 8.88 4.38
CA PRO A 20 -10.47 9.39 4.44
C PRO A 20 -11.44 8.53 3.63
N ALA A 21 -12.65 8.35 4.15
CA ALA A 21 -13.73 7.66 3.45
C ALA A 21 -14.08 8.40 2.14
N GLY A 22 -14.43 7.64 1.09
CA GLY A 22 -14.80 8.19 -0.22
C GLY A 22 -13.63 8.68 -1.09
N SER A 23 -12.39 8.64 -0.61
CA SER A 23 -11.21 8.98 -1.41
C SER A 23 -10.88 7.86 -2.42
N ARG A 24 -10.27 8.24 -3.54
CA ARG A 24 -9.80 7.27 -4.55
C ARG A 24 -8.80 6.27 -3.95
N SER A 25 -7.93 6.69 -3.05
CA SER A 25 -6.98 5.81 -2.36
C SER A 25 -7.66 4.75 -1.49
N LYS A 26 -8.88 5.02 -0.98
CA LYS A 26 -9.67 4.04 -0.23
C LYS A 26 -10.16 2.91 -1.12
N LEU A 27 -10.62 3.22 -2.34
CA LEU A 27 -11.11 2.23 -3.31
C LEU A 27 -10.02 1.22 -3.69
N ILE A 28 -8.76 1.69 -3.78
CA ILE A 28 -7.61 0.83 -4.08
C ILE A 28 -7.40 -0.21 -2.98
N LEU A 29 -7.58 0.18 -1.72
CA LEU A 29 -7.51 -0.73 -0.57
C LEU A 29 -8.71 -1.67 -0.46
N GLU A 30 -9.90 -1.22 -0.87
CA GLU A 30 -11.09 -2.07 -0.90
C GLU A 30 -10.97 -3.19 -1.95
N ASN A 31 -10.21 -2.93 -3.02
CA ASN A 31 -9.89 -3.91 -4.06
C ASN A 31 -8.67 -4.80 -3.70
N ALA A 32 -8.12 -4.67 -2.49
CA ALA A 32 -6.97 -5.47 -2.07
C ALA A 32 -7.33 -6.95 -1.92
N LEU A 33 -6.41 -7.83 -2.34
CA LEU A 33 -6.57 -9.27 -2.22
C LEU A 33 -6.03 -9.74 -0.86
N HIS A 34 -6.87 -10.35 -0.03
CA HIS A 34 -6.44 -10.94 1.23
C HIS A 34 -5.96 -12.39 1.03
N LEU A 35 -4.67 -12.63 1.21
CA LEU A 35 -4.07 -13.96 1.13
C LEU A 35 -4.11 -14.63 2.50
N LYS A 36 -4.86 -15.73 2.60
CA LYS A 36 -5.01 -16.49 3.86
C LYS A 36 -3.82 -17.43 4.16
N PHE A 37 -2.88 -17.61 3.23
CA PHE A 37 -1.91 -18.73 3.27
C PHE A 37 -0.48 -18.37 3.73
N PHE A 38 -0.12 -17.09 3.91
CA PHE A 38 1.28 -16.68 4.21
C PHE A 38 1.39 -15.68 5.38
N GLY A 39 0.67 -15.95 6.47
CA GLY A 39 0.34 -14.90 7.43
C GLY A 39 -0.69 -13.96 6.79
N SER A 40 -1.66 -13.49 7.56
CA SER A 40 -2.73 -12.65 7.02
C SER A 40 -2.15 -11.39 6.38
N ASN A 41 -2.09 -11.40 5.05
CA ASN A 41 -1.47 -10.36 4.25
C ASN A 41 -2.47 -9.86 3.20
N ALA A 42 -2.52 -8.55 3.02
CA ALA A 42 -3.25 -7.91 1.95
C ALA A 42 -2.29 -7.54 0.81
N VAL A 43 -2.70 -7.80 -0.43
CA VAL A 43 -2.00 -7.38 -1.63
C VAL A 43 -2.78 -6.25 -2.27
N VAL A 44 -2.19 -5.06 -2.26
CA VAL A 44 -2.73 -3.87 -2.93
C VAL A 44 -2.11 -3.79 -4.31
N SER A 45 -2.95 -3.79 -5.35
CA SER A 45 -2.51 -3.59 -6.73
C SER A 45 -2.82 -2.15 -7.15
N CYS A 46 -1.80 -1.39 -7.54
CA CYS A 46 -1.96 0.02 -7.89
C CYS A 46 -0.90 0.47 -8.90
N ASP A 47 -1.07 1.65 -9.49
CA ASP A 47 0.00 2.27 -10.29
C ASP A 47 1.02 3.04 -9.42
N GLU A 48 2.06 3.60 -10.06
CA GLU A 48 3.08 4.39 -9.35
C GLU A 48 2.50 5.63 -8.65
N ALA A 49 1.61 6.38 -9.32
CA ALA A 49 1.04 7.59 -8.77
C ALA A 49 0.17 7.28 -7.55
N GLU A 50 -0.59 6.19 -7.63
CA GLU A 50 -1.38 5.66 -6.54
C GLU A 50 -0.50 5.17 -5.37
N ALA A 51 0.59 4.46 -5.65
CA ALA A 51 1.55 4.04 -4.62
C ALA A 51 2.17 5.24 -3.89
N ARG A 52 2.57 6.29 -4.62
CA ARG A 52 3.09 7.53 -4.05
C ARG A 52 2.02 8.28 -3.25
N ASN A 53 0.77 8.32 -3.72
CA ASN A 53 -0.34 8.89 -2.96
C ASN A 53 -0.62 8.13 -1.66
N LEU A 54 -0.43 6.82 -1.62
CA LEU A 54 -0.56 6.04 -0.38
C LEU A 54 0.49 6.45 0.67
N LEU A 55 1.68 6.93 0.27
CA LEU A 55 2.69 7.44 1.21
C LEU A 55 2.20 8.66 2.01
N LEU A 56 1.34 9.50 1.41
CA LEU A 56 0.75 10.67 2.09
C LEU A 56 -0.06 10.27 3.34
N TYR A 57 -0.60 9.05 3.35
CA TYR A 57 -1.40 8.52 4.46
C TYR A 57 -0.62 7.52 5.34
N ALA A 58 0.60 7.18 4.95
CA ALA A 58 1.42 6.15 5.61
C ALA A 58 2.31 6.69 6.73
N GLY A 59 2.32 8.01 6.99
CA GLY A 59 3.27 8.68 7.89
C GLY A 59 3.33 8.10 9.32
N HIS A 60 2.26 7.47 9.80
CA HIS A 60 2.19 6.85 11.13
C HIS A 60 2.36 5.31 11.10
N CYS A 61 2.59 4.72 9.93
CA CYS A 61 2.61 3.28 9.70
C CYS A 61 3.95 2.89 9.01
N PRO A 62 5.06 2.71 9.74
CA PRO A 62 6.38 2.45 9.13
C PRO A 62 6.42 1.18 8.28
N GLY A 63 5.63 0.15 8.61
CA GLY A 63 5.49 -1.06 7.81
C GLY A 63 4.88 -0.80 6.42
N VAL A 64 3.98 0.17 6.31
CA VAL A 64 3.39 0.59 5.03
C VAL A 64 4.42 1.32 4.18
N ILE A 65 5.15 2.26 4.77
CA ILE A 65 6.22 3.01 4.09
C ILE A 65 7.26 2.03 3.52
N ALA A 66 7.73 1.10 4.35
CA ALA A 66 8.69 0.08 3.94
C ALA A 66 8.17 -0.77 2.76
N SER A 67 6.90 -1.19 2.83
CA SER A 67 6.29 -2.01 1.79
C SER A 67 6.10 -1.27 0.46
N ILE A 68 5.72 0.02 0.51
CA ILE A 68 5.61 0.87 -0.68
C ILE A 68 6.98 1.11 -1.31
N HIS A 69 7.98 1.46 -0.50
CA HIS A 69 9.35 1.65 -0.99
C HIS A 69 9.91 0.38 -1.62
N GLU A 70 9.64 -0.79 -1.04
CA GLU A 70 10.06 -2.06 -1.60
C GLU A 70 9.39 -2.35 -2.94
N ALA A 71 8.10 -2.05 -3.07
CA ALA A 71 7.38 -2.20 -4.34
C ALA A 71 7.93 -1.26 -5.44
N LEU A 72 8.22 0.00 -5.10
CA LEU A 72 8.83 0.97 -6.02
C LEU A 72 10.24 0.54 -6.43
N ARG A 73 11.08 0.14 -5.47
CA ARG A 73 12.43 -0.36 -5.72
C ARG A 73 12.43 -1.59 -6.62
N SER A 74 11.56 -2.55 -6.34
CA SER A 74 11.41 -3.78 -7.13
C SER A 74 10.97 -3.48 -8.57
N ALA A 75 10.30 -2.37 -8.79
CA ALA A 75 9.89 -1.88 -10.09
C ALA A 75 10.95 -1.01 -10.80
N GLY A 76 12.10 -0.75 -10.17
CA GLY A 76 13.14 0.14 -10.68
C GLY A 76 12.78 1.62 -10.62
N LEU A 77 11.81 2.00 -9.77
CA LEU A 77 11.34 3.37 -9.61
C LEU A 77 12.11 4.09 -8.49
N PRO A 78 12.39 5.40 -8.64
CA PRO A 78 13.08 6.17 -7.60
C PRO A 78 12.18 6.36 -6.36
N LEU A 79 12.80 6.37 -5.18
CA LEU A 79 12.10 6.54 -3.91
C LEU A 79 11.87 8.02 -3.56
N ASP A 80 12.71 8.91 -4.07
CA ASP A 80 12.64 10.35 -3.80
C ASP A 80 11.62 11.05 -4.72
N GLN A 81 10.90 12.02 -4.15
CA GLN A 81 10.21 13.11 -4.83
C GLN A 81 10.59 14.43 -4.17
#